data_AF-A0A2E3WAL9-F1
#
_entry.id   AF-A0A2E3WAL9-F1
#
_cell.length_a   1.000
_cell.length_b   1.000
_cell.length_c   1.000
_cell.angle_alpha   90.00
_cell.angle_beta   90.00
_cell.angle_gamma   90.00
#
_symmetry.space_group_name_H-M   'P 1'
#
loop_
_entity.id
_entity.type
_entity.pdbx_description
1 polymer ?
#
loop_
_entity_poly.entity_id
_entity_poly.type
_entity_poly.pdbx_seq_one_letter_code
_entity_poly.pdbx_strand_id
1 'polypeptide(L)'
;MCLIARHFENNGLPTIILGSALDILESGRPPRVKFLDYPLGFESGRPFDPENQLAVVGAALAGIDNMDAPGIEPLDFNWDEGWRMIEERNKDLVNQDLRSFRDTSPQYQTEQDRELAESKR
;
A
#
# COMPACT_ATOMS: atom_id res chain seq x y z
N MET A 1 10.19 0.33 5.88
CA MET A 1 9.26 -0.20 6.90
C MET A 1 9.83 -1.38 7.69
N CYS A 2 10.48 -2.37 7.08
CA CYS A 2 10.90 -3.61 7.77
C CYS A 2 11.82 -3.40 9.00
N LEU A 3 12.78 -2.47 8.94
CA LEU A 3 13.66 -2.13 10.08
C LEU A 3 12.89 -1.60 11.29
N ILE A 4 11.93 -0.71 11.05
CA ILE A 4 11.10 -0.09 12.09
C ILE A 4 10.17 -1.14 12.70
N ALA A 5 9.55 -1.98 11.86
CA ALA A 5 8.71 -3.08 12.31
C ALA A 5 9.47 -4.00 13.28
N ARG A 6 10.67 -4.48 12.91
CA ARG A 6 11.51 -5.28 13.82
C ARG A 6 11.88 -4.54 15.11
N HIS A 7 12.16 -3.24 15.03
CA HIS A 7 12.43 -2.47 16.23
C HIS A 7 11.24 -2.46 17.19
N PHE A 8 10.02 -2.25 16.69
CA PHE A 8 8.81 -2.28 17.51
C PHE A 8 8.50 -3.66 18.09
N GLU A 9 8.63 -4.73 17.30
CA GLU A 9 8.47 -6.11 17.80
C GLU A 9 9.43 -6.44 18.93
N ASN A 10 10.71 -6.05 18.78
CA ASN A 10 11.72 -6.25 19.82
C ASN A 10 11.41 -5.50 21.12
N ASN A 11 10.52 -4.50 21.07
CA ASN A 11 10.03 -3.75 22.23
C ASN A 11 8.61 -4.17 22.66
N GLY A 12 8.11 -5.32 22.17
CA GLY A 12 6.82 -5.88 22.56
C GLY A 12 5.61 -5.21 21.90
N LEU A 13 5.82 -4.43 20.83
CA LEU A 13 4.74 -3.83 20.04
C LEU A 13 4.50 -4.67 18.79
N PRO A 14 3.36 -5.37 18.67
CA PRO A 14 3.07 -6.18 17.50
C PRO A 14 2.85 -5.28 16.27
N THR A 15 3.43 -5.69 15.16
CA THR A 15 3.38 -5.02 13.87
C THR A 15 2.99 -5.99 12.76
N ILE A 16 2.39 -5.42 11.72
CA ILE A 16 2.15 -6.10 10.45
C ILE A 16 2.37 -5.11 9.32
N ILE A 17 2.93 -5.59 8.21
CA ILE A 17 3.10 -4.80 6.99
C ILE A 17 2.10 -5.33 5.97
N LEU A 18 1.25 -4.46 5.45
CA LEU A 18 0.48 -4.68 4.24
C LEU A 18 1.29 -4.09 3.08
N GLY A 19 1.67 -4.90 2.09
CA GLY A 19 2.58 -4.44 1.04
C GLY A 19 2.50 -5.23 -0.26
N SER A 20 2.98 -4.61 -1.35
CA SER A 20 2.88 -5.15 -2.71
C SER A 20 4.20 -5.32 -3.46
N ALA A 21 5.34 -4.92 -2.85
CA ALA A 21 6.67 -5.09 -3.44
C ALA A 21 7.39 -6.29 -2.85
N LEU A 22 7.11 -7.50 -3.38
CA LEU A 22 7.56 -8.76 -2.80
C LEU A 22 9.08 -8.85 -2.63
N ASP A 23 9.84 -8.47 -3.65
CA ASP A 23 11.32 -8.47 -3.65
C ASP A 23 11.92 -7.56 -2.57
N ILE A 24 11.33 -6.37 -2.39
CA ILE A 24 11.71 -5.42 -1.34
C ILE A 24 11.38 -6.00 0.04
N LEU A 25 10.22 -6.64 0.18
CA LEU A 25 9.79 -7.26 1.42
C LEU A 25 10.72 -8.42 1.80
N GLU A 26 11.04 -9.31 0.86
CA GLU A 26 11.97 -10.43 1.06
C GLU A 26 13.35 -9.95 1.50
N SER A 27 13.92 -8.99 0.78
CA SER A 27 15.21 -8.37 1.12
C SER A 27 15.15 -7.70 2.50
N GLY A 28 14.03 -7.05 2.79
CA GLY A 28 13.80 -6.33 4.04
C GLY A 28 13.67 -7.23 5.26
N ARG A 29 13.32 -8.52 5.13
CA ARG A 29 13.09 -9.50 6.22
C ARG A 29 12.21 -8.98 7.38
N PRO A 30 10.98 -8.52 7.08
CA PRO A 30 10.05 -8.03 8.08
C PRO A 30 9.59 -9.14 9.05
N PRO A 31 9.07 -8.76 10.23
CA PRO A 31 8.50 -9.73 11.16
C PRO A 31 7.23 -10.36 10.60
N ARG A 32 6.25 -9.60 10.12
CA ARG A 32 5.01 -10.12 9.54
C ARG A 32 4.59 -9.30 8.35
N VAL A 33 4.23 -9.96 7.26
CA VAL A 33 3.68 -9.32 6.06
C VAL A 33 2.45 -10.06 5.58
N LYS A 34 1.44 -9.28 5.22
CA LYS A 34 0.36 -9.70 4.34
C LYS A 34 0.61 -9.07 2.97
N PHE A 35 0.94 -9.91 2.02
CA PHE A 35 1.30 -9.49 0.67
C PHE A 35 0.05 -9.39 -0.19
N LEU A 36 -0.20 -8.21 -0.76
CA LEU A 36 -1.30 -7.97 -1.68
C LEU A 36 -0.73 -7.74 -3.08
N ASP A 37 -1.09 -8.59 -4.04
CA ASP A 37 -0.59 -8.50 -5.42
C ASP A 37 -1.36 -7.47 -6.27
N TYR A 38 -1.47 -6.26 -5.71
CA TYR A 38 -2.02 -5.09 -6.38
C TYR A 38 -0.85 -4.18 -6.80
N PRO A 39 -1.06 -3.27 -7.77
CA PRO A 39 -0.02 -2.33 -8.12
C PRO A 39 0.37 -1.43 -6.94
N LEU A 40 1.64 -1.00 -6.91
CA LEU A 40 2.17 -0.13 -5.86
C LEU A 40 1.30 1.12 -5.67
N GLY A 41 0.95 1.43 -4.42
CA GLY A 41 0.05 2.53 -4.05
C GLY A 41 -1.41 2.13 -3.85
N PHE A 42 -1.75 0.84 -4.00
CA PHE A 42 -3.09 0.29 -3.79
C PHE A 42 -3.11 -0.83 -2.75
N GLU A 43 -2.16 -0.81 -1.80
CA GLU A 43 -1.98 -1.85 -0.79
C GLU A 43 -3.20 -1.98 0.12
N SER A 44 -3.99 -0.92 0.30
CA SER A 44 -5.21 -0.91 1.13
C SER A 44 -6.47 -1.37 0.40
N GLY A 45 -6.38 -1.79 -0.86
CA GLY A 45 -7.51 -2.26 -1.68
C GLY A 45 -7.79 -1.38 -2.89
N ARG A 46 -8.83 -1.76 -3.66
CA ARG A 46 -9.21 -1.09 -4.90
C ARG A 46 -9.66 0.36 -4.64
N PRO A 47 -9.30 1.33 -5.49
CA PRO A 47 -9.71 2.71 -5.30
C PRO A 47 -11.23 2.84 -5.42
N PHE A 48 -11.83 3.67 -4.56
CA PHE A 48 -13.28 3.94 -4.53
C PHE A 48 -14.17 2.71 -4.27
N ASP A 49 -13.61 1.64 -3.70
CA ASP A 49 -14.34 0.42 -3.33
C ASP A 49 -14.15 0.15 -1.83
N PRO A 50 -14.99 0.77 -0.97
CA PRO A 50 -14.86 0.64 0.47
C PRO A 50 -15.06 -0.79 0.98
N GLU A 51 -15.86 -1.61 0.29
CA GLU A 51 -16.08 -3.00 0.66
C GLU A 51 -14.83 -3.84 0.45
N ASN A 52 -14.17 -3.69 -0.70
CA ASN A 52 -12.89 -4.34 -0.95
C ASN A 52 -11.80 -3.85 0.00
N GLN A 53 -11.72 -2.53 0.23
CA GLN A 53 -10.73 -1.95 1.14
C GLN A 53 -10.88 -2.49 2.56
N LEU A 54 -12.12 -2.56 3.06
CA LEU A 54 -12.41 -3.13 4.37
C LEU A 54 -12.03 -4.61 4.44
N ALA A 55 -12.34 -5.39 3.39
CA ALA A 55 -12.00 -6.81 3.32
C ALA A 55 -10.47 -7.03 3.31
N VAL A 56 -9.74 -6.26 2.51
CA VAL A 56 -8.26 -6.32 2.40
C VAL A 56 -7.61 -5.95 3.74
N VAL A 57 -7.98 -4.82 4.32
CA VAL A 57 -7.40 -4.36 5.59
C VAL A 57 -7.76 -5.30 6.74
N GLY A 58 -8.99 -5.81 6.77
CA GLY A 58 -9.43 -6.79 7.76
C GLY A 58 -8.62 -8.09 7.68
N ALA A 59 -8.45 -8.64 6.48
CA ALA A 59 -7.63 -9.84 6.25
C ALA A 59 -6.14 -9.59 6.58
N ALA A 60 -5.64 -8.38 6.32
CA ALA A 60 -4.29 -7.99 6.69
C ALA A 60 -4.12 -7.98 8.22
N LEU A 61 -5.01 -7.30 8.95
CA LEU A 61 -4.95 -7.19 10.41
C LEU A 61 -5.10 -8.54 11.11
N ALA A 62 -5.89 -9.47 10.56
CA ALA A 62 -5.99 -10.83 11.08
C ALA A 62 -4.64 -11.58 11.11
N GLY A 63 -3.62 -11.12 10.36
CA GLY A 63 -2.28 -11.68 10.45
C GLY A 63 -1.57 -11.38 11.78
N ILE A 64 -2.01 -10.39 12.56
CA ILE A 64 -1.46 -10.16 13.91
C ILE A 64 -1.74 -11.36 14.82
N ASP A 65 -2.94 -11.93 14.72
CA ASP A 65 -3.37 -13.05 15.55
C ASP A 65 -2.95 -14.42 14.98
N ASN A 66 -2.86 -14.54 13.65
CA ASN A 66 -2.72 -15.83 12.98
C ASN A 66 -1.29 -16.17 12.50
N MET A 67 -0.36 -15.21 12.50
CA MET A 67 1.02 -15.45 12.07
C MET A 67 1.93 -15.74 13.27
N ASP A 68 2.24 -17.02 13.48
CA ASP A 68 3.05 -17.50 14.61
C ASP A 68 4.57 -17.38 14.39
N ALA A 69 5.01 -17.14 13.15
CA ALA A 69 6.42 -17.06 12.80
C ALA A 69 6.69 -15.93 11.80
N PRO A 70 7.94 -15.43 11.72
CA PRO A 70 8.24 -14.40 10.75
C PRO A 70 8.05 -14.86 9.31
N GLY A 71 7.37 -14.05 8.51
CA GLY A 71 7.06 -14.46 7.15
C GLY A 71 6.25 -13.47 6.34
N ILE A 72 6.02 -13.88 5.10
CA ILE A 72 5.22 -13.19 4.10
C ILE A 72 4.12 -14.16 3.68
N GLU A 73 2.86 -13.78 3.91
CA GLU A 73 1.70 -14.55 3.49
C GLU A 73 0.90 -13.77 2.44
N PRO A 74 0.60 -14.34 1.28
CA PRO A 74 -0.23 -13.68 0.27
C PRO A 74 -1.67 -13.57 0.75
N LEU A 75 -2.34 -12.49 0.35
CA LEU A 75 -3.78 -12.33 0.45
C LEU A 75 -4.45 -12.80 -0.85
N ASP A 76 -5.61 -13.45 -0.72
CA ASP A 76 -6.37 -13.98 -1.84
C ASP A 76 -7.33 -12.93 -2.42
N PHE A 77 -6.75 -11.86 -3.00
CA PHE A 77 -7.48 -10.83 -3.74
C PHE A 77 -6.82 -10.62 -5.10
N ASN A 78 -7.64 -10.43 -6.13
CA ASN A 78 -7.18 -10.16 -7.49
C ASN A 78 -7.75 -8.87 -8.05
N TRP A 79 -6.94 -8.14 -8.83
CA TRP A 79 -7.35 -6.91 -9.50
C TRP A 79 -6.57 -6.66 -10.80
N ASP A 80 -6.86 -7.46 -11.82
CA ASP A 80 -6.24 -7.37 -13.14
C ASP A 80 -6.48 -6.02 -13.84
N GLU A 81 -7.61 -5.37 -13.58
CA GLU A 81 -7.87 -4.01 -14.07
C GLU A 81 -6.84 -3.00 -13.55
N GLY A 82 -6.36 -3.17 -12.30
CA GLY A 82 -5.37 -2.29 -11.70
C GLY A 82 -4.03 -2.36 -12.40
N TRP A 83 -3.57 -3.57 -12.73
CA TRP A 83 -2.34 -3.77 -13.48
C TRP A 83 -2.44 -3.18 -14.89
N ARG A 84 -3.54 -3.42 -15.60
CA ARG A 84 -3.81 -2.81 -16.92
C ARG A 84 -3.79 -1.28 -16.86
N MET A 85 -4.43 -0.69 -15.84
CA MET A 85 -4.42 0.77 -15.64
C MET A 85 -2.99 1.32 -15.49
N ILE A 86 -2.12 0.63 -14.75
CA ILE A 86 -0.73 1.05 -14.56
C ILE A 86 0.11 0.87 -15.83
N GLU A 87 -0.11 -0.23 -16.56
CA GLU A 87 0.52 -0.44 -17.86
C GLU A 87 0.14 0.64 -18.87
N GLU A 88 -1.16 0.97 -18.98
CA GLU A 88 -1.66 2.04 -19.84
C GLU A 88 -1.06 3.40 -19.44
N ARG A 89 -1.03 3.72 -18.14
CA ARG A 89 -0.43 4.97 -17.64
C ARG A 89 1.06 5.07 -17.99
N ASN A 90 1.79 3.96 -17.93
CA ASN A 90 3.24 3.93 -18.10
C ASN A 90 3.70 3.59 -19.52
N LYS A 91 2.77 3.36 -20.46
CA LYS A 91 3.04 2.84 -21.80
C LYS A 91 4.14 3.60 -22.57
N ASP A 92 4.16 4.92 -22.44
CA ASP A 92 5.09 5.80 -23.16
C ASP A 92 6.25 6.32 -22.27
N LEU A 93 6.38 5.78 -21.05
CA LEU A 93 7.19 6.36 -19.97
C LEU A 93 8.45 5.56 -19.63
N VAL A 94 8.75 4.50 -20.39
CA VAL A 94 9.92 3.63 -20.16
C VAL A 94 11.21 4.44 -20.30
N ASN A 95 12.09 4.36 -19.29
CA ASN A 95 13.37 5.07 -19.19
C ASN A 95 13.30 6.61 -19.09
N GLN A 96 12.16 7.18 -18.71
CA GLN A 96 12.03 8.62 -18.46
C GLN A 96 11.99 8.91 -16.95
N ASP A 97 12.52 10.07 -16.54
CA ASP A 97 12.34 10.56 -15.18
C ASP A 97 10.94 11.19 -15.05
N LEU A 98 10.03 10.44 -14.44
CA LEU A 98 8.61 10.81 -14.30
C LEU A 98 8.33 11.62 -13.03
N ARG A 99 9.36 11.96 -12.26
CA ARG A 99 9.16 12.72 -11.02
C ARG A 99 8.66 14.12 -11.39
N SER A 100 7.48 14.45 -10.90
CA SER A 100 6.93 15.80 -11.02
C SER A 100 7.90 16.82 -10.42
N PHE A 101 7.94 18.03 -10.99
CA PHE A 101 8.61 19.15 -10.34
C PHE A 101 7.98 19.37 -8.96
N ARG A 102 8.81 19.62 -7.95
CA ARG A 102 8.31 19.92 -6.61
C ARG A 102 7.73 21.32 -6.60
N ASP A 103 6.41 21.43 -6.57
CA ASP A 103 5.73 22.70 -6.30
C ASP A 103 5.20 22.75 -4.87
N THR A 104 4.77 23.94 -4.46
CA THR A 104 4.14 24.20 -3.16
C THR A 104 2.61 24.21 -3.25
N SER A 105 2.06 23.89 -4.41
CA SER A 105 0.62 23.88 -4.63
C SER A 105 0.04 22.65 -3.96
N PRO A 106 -0.94 22.80 -3.06
CA PRO A 106 -1.63 21.66 -2.46
C PRO A 106 -2.26 20.79 -3.55
N GLN A 107 -2.06 19.48 -3.44
CA GLN A 107 -2.68 18.49 -4.32
C GLN A 107 -3.86 17.86 -3.59
N TYR A 108 -4.98 17.73 -4.28
CA TYR A 108 -6.24 17.21 -3.74
C TYR A 108 -6.68 15.99 -4.53
N GLN A 109 -7.35 15.05 -3.87
CA GLN A 109 -7.87 13.85 -4.53
C GLN A 109 -9.08 14.19 -5.40
N THR A 110 -9.95 15.08 -4.93
CA THR A 110 -11.13 15.58 -5.66
C THR A 110 -11.24 17.10 -5.58
N GLU A 111 -12.06 17.67 -6.47
CA GLU A 111 -12.44 19.09 -6.43
C GLU A 111 -13.14 19.45 -5.11
N GLN A 112 -14.00 18.56 -4.63
CA GLN A 112 -14.68 18.72 -3.35
C GLN A 112 -13.68 18.78 -2.18
N ASP A 113 -12.59 18.01 -2.22
CA ASP A 113 -11.55 18.08 -1.20
C ASP A 113 -10.84 19.43 -1.18
N ARG A 114 -10.62 20.03 -2.37
CA ARG A 114 -10.07 21.39 -2.50
C ARG A 114 -11.02 22.40 -1.86
N GLU A 115 -12.30 22.38 -2.25
CA GLU A 115 -13.32 23.28 -1.73
C GLU A 115 -13.40 23.22 -0.21
N LEU A 116 -13.43 22.01 0.37
CA LEU A 116 -13.51 21.80 1.83
C LEU A 116 -12.24 22.24 2.58
N ALA A 117 -11.07 22.09 1.96
CA ALA A 117 -9.80 22.53 2.56
C ALA A 117 -9.67 24.05 2.53
N GLU A 118 -10.10 24.69 1.44
CA GLU A 118 -10.02 26.14 1.26
C GLU A 118 -11.13 26.89 1.98
N SER A 119 -12.32 26.31 2.14
CA SER A 119 -13.45 26.92 2.87
C SER A 119 -13.22 27.05 4.38
N LYS A 120 -12.13 26.45 4.91
CA LYS A 120 -11.76 26.47 6.34
C LYS A 120 -10.62 27.48 6.64
N ARG A 121 -10.16 28.25 5.66
CA ARG A 121 -9.24 29.38 5.84
C ARG A 121 -9.98 30.68 6.09
#